data_AF-A0A382R030-F1
#
_entry.id   AF-A0A382R030-F1
#
_cell.length_a   1.000
_cell.length_b   1.000
_cell.length_c   1.000
_cell.angle_alpha   90.00
_cell.angle_beta   90.00
_cell.angle_gamma   90.00
#
_symmetry.space_group_name_H-M   'P 1'
#
loop_
_entity.id
_entity.type
_entity.pdbx_description
1 polymer ?
#
loop_
_entity_poly.entity_id
_entity_poly.type
_entity_poly.pdbx_seq_one_letter_code
_entity_poly.pdbx_strand_id
1 'polypeptide(L)'
;MHTMTIQIQKMICFLCFSLIIGAEVDSSFSVKWTDLPWGAGGFHPDGPPWSMVGPYDFDNDGYGDFIVTSSYTGSFCNGVYHFEAVANDSIALQWYYYFGDLSCTYDNYSSVTVGDVDGDSIPEIIVLADTEPGVSGGHGLQIFEWNTDSLLFPYMPTTTWDMGLDSVWEAGQIIAAELDGDANQEVVVSIMNGPWGTTGSSHFMIFELENSDLDSPSWHIEYTDPITTNWSGYNIYVNDLDQDGLMEIYTVAYEYYRLIIYENTGSEDLYAYQTDFYVSNELNERANQSMVMANFNDDNTNELYAVTS
;
A
#
# COMPACT_ATOMS: atom_id res chain seq x y z
N MET A 1 -4.48 -66.40 58.70
CA MET A 1 -4.27 -64.94 58.89
C MET A 1 -3.42 -64.48 57.71
N HIS A 2 -4.06 -63.99 56.64
CA HIS A 2 -3.37 -63.43 55.48
C HIS A 2 -3.32 -61.92 55.67
N THR A 3 -2.11 -61.38 55.84
CA THR A 3 -1.85 -59.95 55.95
C THR A 3 -1.85 -59.36 54.54
N MET A 4 -2.93 -58.66 54.17
CA MET A 4 -2.95 -57.79 52.99
C MET A 4 -2.03 -56.59 53.27
N THR A 5 -1.04 -56.41 52.42
CA THR A 5 -0.17 -55.21 52.44
C THR A 5 -0.75 -54.22 51.44
N ILE A 6 -1.36 -53.13 51.93
CA ILE A 6 -1.88 -52.04 51.09
C ILE A 6 -0.68 -51.20 50.66
N GLN A 7 -0.33 -51.22 49.37
CA GLN A 7 0.62 -50.27 48.80
C GLN A 7 -0.10 -48.96 48.49
N ILE A 8 0.21 -47.91 49.26
CA ILE A 8 -0.23 -46.54 48.98
C ILE A 8 0.69 -45.99 47.89
N GLN A 9 0.16 -45.91 46.67
CA GLN A 9 0.84 -45.28 45.54
C GLN A 9 0.85 -43.77 45.76
N LYS A 10 2.01 -43.20 46.09
CA LYS A 10 2.18 -41.74 46.19
C LYS A 10 2.22 -41.18 44.77
N MET A 11 1.14 -40.52 44.36
CA MET A 11 1.09 -39.75 43.12
C MET A 11 1.88 -38.44 43.33
N ILE A 12 3.03 -38.32 42.66
CA ILE A 12 3.83 -37.10 42.64
C ILE A 12 3.29 -36.24 41.50
N CYS A 13 2.52 -35.20 41.82
CA CYS A 13 2.18 -34.16 40.84
C CYS A 13 3.42 -33.28 40.63
N PHE A 14 3.98 -33.33 39.42
CA PHE A 14 4.91 -32.31 38.94
C PHE A 14 4.10 -31.08 38.51
N LEU A 15 4.15 -30.00 39.29
CA LEU A 15 3.74 -28.69 38.80
C LEU A 15 4.88 -28.12 37.95
N CYS A 16 4.67 -28.06 36.64
CA CYS A 16 5.50 -27.24 35.77
C CYS A 16 5.12 -25.77 36.01
N PHE A 17 6.00 -25.02 36.66
CA PHE A 17 5.88 -23.57 36.73
C PHE A 17 6.58 -22.99 35.49
N SER A 18 5.81 -22.42 34.57
CA SER A 18 6.34 -21.58 33.50
C SER A 18 6.76 -20.25 34.11
N LEU A 19 8.06 -19.94 34.10
CA LEU A 19 8.57 -18.61 34.42
C LEU A 19 8.28 -17.70 33.22
N ILE A 20 7.24 -16.87 33.32
CA ILE A 20 7.03 -15.77 32.39
C ILE A 20 8.00 -14.67 32.81
N ILE A 21 9.09 -14.51 32.05
CA ILE A 21 10.00 -13.38 32.20
C ILE A 21 9.51 -12.33 31.22
N GLY A 22 9.08 -11.17 31.71
CA GLY A 22 8.79 -10.04 30.83
C GLY A 22 10.09 -9.62 30.13
N ALA A 23 10.08 -9.60 28.79
CA ALA A 23 11.13 -8.92 28.06
C ALA A 23 11.01 -7.43 28.37
N GLU A 24 12.07 -6.83 28.93
CA GLU A 24 12.19 -5.37 28.95
C GLU A 24 12.47 -4.95 27.51
N VAL A 25 11.43 -4.49 26.81
CA VAL A 25 11.56 -3.87 25.50
C VAL A 25 11.92 -2.42 25.73
N ASP A 26 13.11 -2.01 25.27
CA ASP A 26 13.47 -0.61 25.22
C ASP A 26 12.53 0.10 24.24
N SER A 27 11.61 0.89 24.78
CA SER A 27 10.64 1.69 24.03
C SER A 27 11.10 3.14 23.85
N SER A 28 12.39 3.43 24.08
CA SER A 28 12.92 4.75 23.86
C SER A 28 13.11 5.01 22.37
N PHE A 29 12.39 6.01 21.87
CA PHE A 29 12.55 6.52 20.50
C PHE A 29 13.27 7.87 20.55
N SER A 30 14.22 8.07 19.63
CA SER A 30 14.85 9.37 19.39
C SER A 30 14.47 9.84 17.99
N VAL A 31 13.89 11.03 17.87
CA VAL A 31 13.66 11.66 16.56
C VAL A 31 15.02 11.92 15.92
N LYS A 32 15.25 11.31 14.75
CA LYS A 32 16.49 11.45 13.98
C LYS A 32 16.42 12.59 12.99
N TRP A 33 15.25 12.75 12.38
CA TRP A 33 14.97 13.79 11.42
C TRP A 33 13.48 14.15 11.47
N THR A 34 13.17 15.38 11.12
CA THR A 34 11.82 15.88 10.87
C THR A 34 11.94 16.94 9.78
N ASP A 35 10.95 17.03 8.91
CA ASP A 35 10.81 18.18 8.03
C ASP A 35 10.52 19.45 8.84
N LEU A 36 10.65 20.60 8.18
CA LEU A 36 10.24 21.87 8.77
C LEU A 36 8.74 22.03 8.57
N PRO A 37 7.98 22.47 9.59
CA PRO A 37 6.57 22.75 9.42
C PRO A 37 6.32 23.79 8.32
N TRP A 38 5.17 23.66 7.67
CA TRP A 38 4.73 24.61 6.66
C TRP A 38 4.68 26.04 7.23
N GLY A 39 5.19 27.02 6.46
CA GLY A 39 5.32 28.41 6.90
C GLY A 39 6.51 28.69 7.83
N ALA A 40 7.26 27.67 8.26
CA ALA A 40 8.54 27.81 8.96
C ALA A 40 9.77 27.60 8.05
N GLY A 41 9.55 27.53 6.72
CA GLY A 41 10.58 27.31 5.70
C GLY A 41 10.59 25.91 5.10
N GLY A 42 9.75 24.98 5.58
CA GLY A 42 9.47 23.73 4.90
C GLY A 42 8.34 23.89 3.88
N PHE A 43 8.54 23.27 2.72
CA PHE A 43 7.60 23.28 1.59
C PHE A 43 7.23 21.88 1.11
N HIS A 44 7.92 20.83 1.56
CA HIS A 44 7.70 19.49 1.04
C HIS A 44 7.65 18.47 2.18
N PRO A 45 6.67 17.56 2.18
CA PRO A 45 5.52 17.54 1.27
C PRO A 45 4.57 18.75 1.47
N ASP A 46 3.96 19.25 0.40
CA ASP A 46 2.89 20.24 0.51
C ASP A 46 1.63 19.51 0.99
N GLY A 47 1.26 19.67 2.26
CA GLY A 47 0.17 18.93 2.90
C GLY A 47 0.63 17.68 3.68
N PRO A 48 -0.25 17.04 4.46
CA PRO A 48 0.09 15.81 5.16
C PRO A 48 0.52 14.69 4.20
N PRO A 49 1.59 13.92 4.54
CA PRO A 49 1.90 12.66 3.88
C PRO A 49 0.69 11.72 3.97
N TRP A 50 0.27 11.17 2.83
CA TRP A 50 -0.85 10.22 2.76
C TRP A 50 -0.41 8.80 2.44
N SER A 51 0.57 8.65 1.54
CA SER A 51 1.23 7.39 1.29
C SER A 51 2.74 7.62 1.28
N MET A 52 3.48 6.66 1.84
CA MET A 52 4.93 6.68 1.90
C MET A 52 5.48 5.26 1.72
N VAL A 53 6.47 5.09 0.85
CA VAL A 53 7.03 3.78 0.49
C VAL A 53 8.55 3.81 0.44
N GLY A 54 9.19 2.70 0.82
CA GLY A 54 10.64 2.54 0.93
C GLY A 54 11.04 1.56 2.04
N PRO A 55 12.35 1.38 2.30
CA PRO A 55 13.46 2.08 1.66
C PRO A 55 13.79 1.53 0.26
N TYR A 56 14.32 2.38 -0.62
CA TYR A 56 14.94 2.03 -1.89
C TYR A 56 16.41 2.51 -1.93
N ASP A 57 17.12 2.26 -3.02
CA ASP A 57 18.48 2.76 -3.30
C ASP A 57 18.58 3.02 -4.80
N PHE A 58 17.89 4.06 -5.28
CA PHE A 58 17.67 4.31 -6.72
C PHE A 58 18.98 4.59 -7.46
N ASP A 59 19.90 5.33 -6.83
CA ASP A 59 21.18 5.73 -7.42
C ASP A 59 22.34 4.81 -7.04
N ASN A 60 22.08 3.74 -6.26
CA ASN A 60 23.03 2.72 -5.84
C ASN A 60 24.23 3.28 -5.07
N ASP A 61 24.02 4.32 -4.26
CA ASP A 61 25.07 4.94 -3.45
C ASP A 61 25.17 4.34 -2.03
N GLY A 62 24.21 3.47 -1.67
CA GLY A 62 24.13 2.75 -0.40
C GLY A 62 23.39 3.50 0.71
N TYR A 63 22.79 4.65 0.41
CA TYR A 63 21.83 5.30 1.27
C TYR A 63 20.39 4.98 0.88
N GLY A 64 19.49 5.03 1.87
CA GLY A 64 18.09 4.68 1.66
C GLY A 64 17.29 5.86 1.12
N ASP A 65 16.55 5.62 0.04
CA ASP A 65 15.52 6.48 -0.51
C ASP A 65 14.13 6.13 -0.01
N PHE A 66 13.21 7.08 -0.07
CA PHE A 66 11.78 6.82 0.09
C PHE A 66 10.96 7.84 -0.70
N ILE A 67 9.77 7.42 -1.11
CA ILE A 67 8.83 8.23 -1.88
C ILE A 67 7.64 8.57 -1.01
N VAL A 68 7.18 9.82 -1.08
CA VAL A 68 6.02 10.32 -0.35
C VAL A 68 5.05 10.97 -1.33
N THR A 69 3.75 10.78 -1.13
CA THR A 69 2.74 11.64 -1.74
C THR A 69 1.99 12.46 -0.69
N SER A 70 1.51 13.63 -1.11
CA SER A 70 0.70 14.49 -0.26
C SER A 70 -0.79 14.46 -0.59
N SER A 71 -1.61 14.74 0.43
CA SER A 71 -3.06 14.91 0.31
C SER A 71 -3.51 16.17 1.06
N TYR A 72 -4.76 16.58 0.88
CA TYR A 72 -5.35 17.77 1.51
C TYR A 72 -4.59 19.07 1.23
N THR A 73 -4.11 19.21 0.00
CA THR A 73 -3.14 20.23 -0.38
C THR A 73 -3.80 21.56 -0.78
N GLY A 74 -5.07 21.51 -1.18
CA GLY A 74 -5.80 22.68 -1.63
C GLY A 74 -5.09 23.37 -2.79
N SER A 75 -4.90 24.68 -2.70
CA SER A 75 -4.31 25.48 -3.79
C SER A 75 -2.87 25.09 -4.19
N PHE A 76 -2.23 24.18 -3.46
CA PHE A 76 -0.88 23.68 -3.77
C PHE A 76 -0.88 22.43 -4.64
N CYS A 77 -2.03 21.75 -4.77
CA CYS A 77 -2.18 20.49 -5.49
C CYS A 77 -1.36 19.34 -4.87
N ASN A 78 -1.76 18.11 -5.15
CA ASN A 78 -1.00 16.96 -4.67
C ASN A 78 0.37 16.92 -5.34
N GLY A 79 1.35 16.35 -4.66
CA GLY A 79 2.68 16.12 -5.21
C GLY A 79 3.24 14.78 -4.78
N VAL A 80 4.26 14.35 -5.51
CA VAL A 80 5.11 13.21 -5.19
C VAL A 80 6.54 13.71 -4.95
N TYR A 81 7.20 13.16 -3.94
CA TYR A 81 8.49 13.64 -3.44
C TYR A 81 9.42 12.46 -3.23
N HIS A 82 10.62 12.55 -3.79
CA HIS A 82 11.71 11.60 -3.60
C HIS A 82 12.70 12.17 -2.59
N PHE A 83 12.80 11.51 -1.45
CA PHE A 83 13.74 11.82 -0.38
C PHE A 83 14.81 10.73 -0.28
N GLU A 84 16.01 11.14 0.14
CA GLU A 84 17.16 10.25 0.27
C GLU A 84 17.93 10.60 1.56
N ALA A 85 18.43 9.58 2.25
CA ALA A 85 19.40 9.79 3.30
C ALA A 85 20.76 10.23 2.70
N VAL A 86 21.31 11.37 3.14
CA VAL A 86 22.61 11.86 2.59
C VAL A 86 23.76 11.75 3.58
N ALA A 87 23.44 11.41 4.83
CA ALA A 87 24.37 11.14 5.92
C ALA A 87 23.62 10.53 7.11
N ASN A 88 24.34 10.19 8.18
CA ASN A 88 23.72 9.76 9.44
C ASN A 88 22.74 10.82 9.96
N ASP A 89 21.51 10.40 10.28
CA ASP A 89 20.43 11.24 10.79
C ASP A 89 20.14 12.47 9.89
N SER A 90 20.37 12.38 8.57
CA SER A 90 20.18 13.47 7.61
C SER A 90 19.47 12.99 6.33
N ILE A 91 18.36 13.64 5.98
CA ILE A 91 17.57 13.38 4.78
C ILE A 91 17.56 14.64 3.89
N ALA A 92 17.65 14.47 2.58
CA ALA A 92 17.50 15.51 1.57
C ALA A 92 16.34 15.20 0.62
N LEU A 93 15.74 16.24 0.04
CA LEU A 93 14.80 16.12 -1.08
C LEU A 93 15.62 16.12 -2.38
N GLN A 94 15.50 15.06 -3.17
CA GLN A 94 16.24 14.90 -4.43
C GLN A 94 15.41 15.33 -5.64
N TRP A 95 14.13 14.97 -5.63
CA TRP A 95 13.22 15.23 -6.74
C TRP A 95 11.78 15.39 -6.25
N TYR A 96 10.97 16.12 -7.00
CA TYR A 96 9.53 16.23 -6.76
C TYR A 96 8.77 16.59 -8.03
N TYR A 97 7.47 16.26 -8.05
CA TYR A 97 6.53 16.66 -9.09
C TYR A 97 5.18 17.07 -8.48
N TYR A 98 4.51 18.05 -9.10
CA TYR A 98 3.20 18.53 -8.70
C TYR A 98 2.14 18.19 -9.75
N PHE A 99 1.03 17.63 -9.30
CA PHE A 99 -0.13 17.27 -10.13
C PHE A 99 -1.07 18.48 -10.34
N GLY A 100 -0.51 19.61 -10.78
CA GLY A 100 -1.26 20.86 -10.95
C GLY A 100 -2.29 20.85 -12.07
N ASP A 101 -2.24 19.84 -12.94
CA ASP A 101 -3.16 19.54 -14.03
C ASP A 101 -4.23 18.50 -13.65
N LEU A 102 -4.11 17.86 -12.49
CA LEU A 102 -5.11 16.97 -11.91
C LEU A 102 -6.02 17.75 -10.95
N SER A 103 -6.09 17.38 -9.67
CA SER A 103 -6.93 18.05 -8.66
C SER A 103 -6.11 18.90 -7.70
N CYS A 104 -6.50 20.17 -7.57
CA CYS A 104 -6.01 21.10 -6.53
C CYS A 104 -7.11 21.47 -5.53
N THR A 105 -8.09 20.59 -5.37
CA THR A 105 -9.16 20.82 -4.40
C THR A 105 -8.65 20.55 -2.97
N TYR A 106 -9.33 21.09 -1.96
CA TYR A 106 -8.89 20.93 -0.57
C TYR A 106 -8.94 19.47 -0.07
N ASP A 107 -9.80 18.65 -0.66
CA ASP A 107 -10.05 17.26 -0.24
C ASP A 107 -9.57 16.31 -1.34
N ASN A 108 -8.32 16.52 -1.78
CA ASN A 108 -7.66 15.70 -2.79
C ASN A 108 -6.75 14.65 -2.14
N TYR A 109 -6.77 13.44 -2.69
CA TYR A 109 -6.00 12.29 -2.25
C TYR A 109 -4.97 11.88 -3.30
N SER A 110 -3.88 11.30 -2.83
CA SER A 110 -2.97 10.57 -3.70
C SER A 110 -2.23 9.47 -2.93
N SER A 111 -1.90 8.40 -3.63
CA SER A 111 -1.17 7.25 -3.12
C SER A 111 -0.05 6.89 -4.07
N VAL A 112 1.01 6.28 -3.54
CA VAL A 112 2.20 5.90 -4.30
C VAL A 112 2.66 4.50 -3.96
N THR A 113 3.24 3.85 -4.96
CA THR A 113 4.02 2.63 -4.85
C THR A 113 5.25 2.74 -5.78
N VAL A 114 6.18 1.80 -5.65
CA VAL A 114 7.33 1.68 -6.55
C VAL A 114 7.41 0.22 -6.99
N GLY A 115 7.59 -0.01 -8.28
CA GLY A 115 7.64 -1.34 -8.90
C GLY A 115 8.52 -1.32 -10.15
N ASP A 116 8.58 -2.45 -10.84
CA ASP A 116 9.24 -2.65 -12.14
C ASP A 116 8.14 -3.13 -13.09
N VAL A 117 7.32 -2.19 -13.56
CA VAL A 117 6.04 -2.48 -14.24
C VAL A 117 6.26 -2.85 -15.70
N ASP A 118 7.35 -2.41 -16.32
CA ASP A 118 7.73 -2.84 -17.66
C ASP A 118 8.78 -3.97 -17.68
N GLY A 119 9.26 -4.42 -16.53
CA GLY A 119 10.06 -5.64 -16.37
C GLY A 119 11.50 -5.50 -16.86
N ASP A 120 12.03 -4.28 -16.93
CA ASP A 120 13.37 -3.99 -17.40
C ASP A 120 14.42 -3.92 -16.26
N SER A 121 13.98 -4.09 -15.00
CA SER A 121 14.77 -4.00 -13.76
C SER A 121 15.22 -2.58 -13.39
N ILE A 122 14.67 -1.56 -14.03
CA ILE A 122 14.68 -0.17 -13.60
C ILE A 122 13.36 0.06 -12.84
N PRO A 123 13.38 0.77 -11.69
CA PRO A 123 12.15 0.98 -10.92
C PRO A 123 11.39 2.23 -11.35
N GLU A 124 10.07 2.14 -11.31
CA GLU A 124 9.13 3.23 -11.55
C GLU A 124 8.50 3.72 -10.25
N ILE A 125 8.35 5.03 -10.12
CA ILE A 125 7.36 5.61 -9.22
C ILE A 125 5.99 5.54 -9.90
N ILE A 126 5.03 4.91 -9.22
CA ILE A 126 3.66 4.76 -9.71
C ILE A 126 2.73 5.48 -8.74
N VAL A 127 2.12 6.56 -9.21
CA VAL A 127 1.23 7.41 -8.41
C VAL A 127 -0.20 7.28 -8.91
N LEU A 128 -1.09 7.11 -7.95
CA LEU A 128 -2.53 7.25 -8.12
C LEU A 128 -2.96 8.56 -7.47
N ALA A 129 -3.57 9.46 -8.23
CA ALA A 129 -3.97 10.78 -7.75
C ALA A 129 -5.39 11.16 -8.19
N ASP A 130 -6.04 11.96 -7.36
CA ASP A 130 -7.33 12.56 -7.70
C ASP A 130 -7.21 13.47 -8.91
N THR A 131 -8.18 13.29 -9.80
CA THR A 131 -8.43 14.14 -10.97
C THR A 131 -9.45 15.23 -10.63
N GLU A 132 -9.50 16.30 -11.43
CA GLU A 132 -10.35 17.46 -11.16
C GLU A 132 -11.84 17.05 -11.03
N PRO A 133 -12.50 17.37 -9.90
CA PRO A 133 -13.91 17.06 -9.67
C PRO A 133 -14.86 17.50 -10.78
N GLY A 134 -15.59 16.55 -11.35
CA GLY A 134 -16.61 16.79 -12.37
C GLY A 134 -16.05 17.00 -13.78
N VAL A 135 -14.74 16.78 -13.97
CA VAL A 135 -14.09 16.75 -15.28
C VAL A 135 -13.82 15.29 -15.65
N SER A 136 -14.35 14.87 -16.80
CA SER A 136 -14.16 13.52 -17.34
C SER A 136 -12.85 13.40 -18.12
N GLY A 137 -12.28 12.20 -18.16
CA GLY A 137 -11.04 11.87 -18.88
C GLY A 137 -9.76 12.29 -18.16
N GLY A 138 -9.81 12.46 -16.83
CA GLY A 138 -8.63 12.73 -16.04
C GLY A 138 -7.75 11.48 -15.90
N HIS A 139 -6.44 11.64 -16.10
CA HIS A 139 -5.49 10.53 -15.98
C HIS A 139 -5.03 10.39 -14.52
N GLY A 140 -5.75 9.59 -13.73
CA GLY A 140 -5.42 9.40 -12.32
C GLY A 140 -4.13 8.62 -12.08
N LEU A 141 -3.69 7.80 -13.04
CA LEU A 141 -2.43 7.06 -12.97
C LEU A 141 -1.30 7.86 -13.62
N GLN A 142 -0.19 8.01 -12.88
CA GLN A 142 0.99 8.77 -13.28
C GLN A 142 2.23 7.91 -12.98
N ILE A 143 3.06 7.63 -13.98
CA ILE A 143 4.24 6.75 -13.84
C ILE A 143 5.50 7.51 -14.23
N PHE A 144 6.55 7.43 -13.41
CA PHE A 144 7.85 8.02 -13.63
C PHE A 144 8.92 6.93 -13.56
N GLU A 145 9.54 6.64 -14.69
CA GLU A 145 10.63 5.68 -14.80
C GLU A 145 11.96 6.31 -14.36
N TRP A 146 12.78 5.58 -13.60
CA TRP A 146 14.06 6.08 -13.15
C TRP A 146 15.06 6.22 -14.32
N ASN A 147 15.67 7.41 -14.47
CA ASN A 147 16.69 7.59 -15.50
C ASN A 147 18.09 7.25 -14.97
N THR A 148 18.63 6.12 -15.42
CA THR A 148 19.96 5.62 -15.02
C THR A 148 21.14 6.47 -15.50
N ASP A 149 20.95 7.32 -16.52
CA ASP A 149 22.00 8.25 -16.99
C ASP A 149 22.07 9.51 -16.12
N SER A 150 20.93 10.08 -15.73
CA SER A 150 20.87 11.31 -14.92
C SER A 150 20.79 11.06 -13.42
N LEU A 151 20.51 9.82 -12.99
CA LEU A 151 20.24 9.44 -11.60
C LEU A 151 19.12 10.29 -10.98
N LEU A 152 18.05 10.50 -11.75
CA LEU A 152 16.88 11.30 -11.36
C LEU A 152 15.65 10.79 -12.10
N PHE A 153 14.48 10.96 -11.51
CA PHE A 153 13.20 10.82 -12.22
C PHE A 153 12.99 11.98 -13.22
N PRO A 154 12.25 11.74 -14.33
CA PRO A 154 11.99 12.75 -15.33
C PRO A 154 11.13 13.90 -14.80
N TYR A 155 11.16 15.05 -15.49
CA TYR A 155 10.36 16.21 -15.10
C TYR A 155 8.85 16.05 -15.38
N MET A 156 8.48 15.17 -16.31
CA MET A 156 7.10 14.80 -16.61
C MET A 156 6.96 13.29 -16.41
N PRO A 157 5.75 12.77 -16.14
CA PRO A 157 5.51 11.33 -16.16
C PRO A 157 5.99 10.71 -17.47
N THR A 158 6.64 9.55 -17.40
CA THR A 158 6.96 8.70 -18.55
C THR A 158 5.66 8.31 -19.24
N THR A 159 4.66 7.90 -18.46
CA THR A 159 3.33 7.59 -18.97
C THR A 159 2.23 7.93 -18.00
N THR A 160 1.01 8.02 -18.52
CA THR A 160 -0.20 8.34 -17.74
C THR A 160 -1.39 7.57 -18.30
N TRP A 161 -2.37 7.28 -17.46
CA TRP A 161 -3.57 6.57 -17.90
C TRP A 161 -4.81 6.98 -17.10
N ASP A 162 -5.97 6.99 -17.77
CA ASP A 162 -7.29 7.20 -17.17
C ASP A 162 -7.87 5.92 -16.57
N MET A 163 -7.18 4.79 -16.68
CA MET A 163 -7.62 3.46 -16.24
C MET A 163 -8.92 3.01 -16.92
N GLY A 164 -9.28 3.61 -18.07
CA GLY A 164 -10.59 3.39 -18.70
C GLY A 164 -11.77 3.93 -17.90
N LEU A 165 -11.53 4.83 -16.94
CA LEU A 165 -12.53 5.40 -16.04
C LEU A 165 -12.95 6.79 -16.50
N ASP A 166 -14.10 7.25 -16.01
CA ASP A 166 -14.54 8.62 -16.25
C ASP A 166 -13.62 9.63 -15.53
N SER A 167 -13.32 9.37 -14.27
CA SER A 167 -12.42 10.17 -13.42
C SER A 167 -12.08 9.37 -12.17
N VAL A 168 -10.99 9.75 -11.51
CA VAL A 168 -10.65 9.32 -10.14
C VAL A 168 -10.93 10.53 -9.24
N TRP A 169 -11.94 10.45 -8.39
CA TRP A 169 -12.22 11.56 -7.46
C TRP A 169 -11.85 11.21 -6.01
N GLU A 170 -11.41 9.98 -5.77
CA GLU A 170 -10.71 9.61 -4.53
C GLU A 170 -9.73 8.45 -4.74
N ALA A 171 -8.44 8.74 -4.63
CA ALA A 171 -7.32 7.82 -4.70
C ALA A 171 -7.11 7.14 -3.33
N GLY A 172 -7.70 5.95 -3.14
CA GLY A 172 -7.60 5.20 -1.88
C GLY A 172 -6.20 4.67 -1.62
N GLN A 173 -5.78 3.66 -2.40
CA GLN A 173 -4.41 3.16 -2.41
C GLN A 173 -4.06 2.53 -3.76
N ILE A 174 -2.75 2.54 -4.07
CA ILE A 174 -2.12 1.78 -5.14
C ILE A 174 -0.99 0.91 -4.58
N ILE A 175 -0.80 -0.29 -5.14
CA ILE A 175 0.40 -1.12 -4.96
C ILE A 175 0.79 -1.74 -6.30
N ALA A 176 2.06 -2.09 -6.45
CA ALA A 176 2.58 -2.93 -7.52
C ALA A 176 3.18 -4.19 -6.90
N ALA A 177 2.83 -5.36 -7.41
CA ALA A 177 3.32 -6.65 -6.94
C ALA A 177 3.09 -7.73 -7.99
N GLU A 178 3.90 -8.77 -7.92
CA GLU A 178 3.64 -10.04 -8.62
C GLU A 178 2.53 -10.81 -7.90
N LEU A 179 1.42 -11.11 -8.58
CA LEU A 179 0.22 -11.71 -7.98
C LEU A 179 -0.16 -13.08 -8.55
N ASP A 180 0.15 -13.37 -9.82
CA ASP A 180 -0.39 -14.53 -10.52
C ASP A 180 0.64 -15.51 -11.11
N GLY A 181 1.92 -15.20 -10.94
CA GLY A 181 3.06 -16.05 -11.24
C GLY A 181 3.64 -15.84 -12.63
N ASP A 182 3.29 -14.76 -13.31
CA ASP A 182 3.82 -14.41 -14.62
C ASP A 182 5.12 -13.57 -14.52
N ALA A 183 5.48 -12.79 -15.54
CA ALA A 183 6.70 -11.98 -15.53
C ALA A 183 6.44 -10.47 -15.37
N ASN A 184 5.20 -10.05 -15.53
CA ASN A 184 4.78 -8.67 -15.41
C ASN A 184 4.34 -8.42 -13.97
N GLN A 185 4.50 -7.19 -13.49
CA GLN A 185 3.94 -6.84 -12.20
C GLN A 185 2.54 -6.28 -12.36
N GLU A 186 1.61 -6.79 -11.58
CA GLU A 186 0.27 -6.24 -11.50
C GLU A 186 0.25 -5.00 -10.63
N VAL A 187 -0.61 -4.06 -11.03
CA VAL A 187 -0.96 -2.88 -10.27
C VAL A 187 -2.36 -3.05 -9.72
N VAL A 188 -2.46 -3.01 -8.39
CA VAL A 188 -3.74 -3.05 -7.68
C VAL A 188 -4.11 -1.65 -7.23
N VAL A 189 -5.32 -1.21 -7.58
CA VAL A 189 -5.86 0.08 -7.16
C VAL A 189 -7.20 -0.07 -6.44
N SER A 190 -7.41 0.80 -5.45
CA SER A 190 -8.74 1.03 -4.90
C SER A 190 -9.06 2.52 -4.94
N ILE A 191 -10.18 2.86 -5.55
CA ILE A 191 -10.55 4.22 -5.93
C ILE A 191 -12.05 4.45 -5.78
N MET A 192 -12.44 5.71 -5.62
CA MET A 192 -13.76 6.17 -6.03
C MET A 192 -13.68 6.76 -7.42
N ASN A 193 -14.56 6.31 -8.32
CA ASN A 193 -14.57 6.73 -9.72
C ASN A 193 -15.93 7.26 -10.17
N GLY A 194 -16.06 7.64 -11.44
CA GLY A 194 -17.31 8.11 -12.03
C GLY A 194 -17.58 9.60 -11.78
N PRO A 195 -18.71 10.14 -12.26
CA PRO A 195 -19.01 11.56 -12.10
C PRO A 195 -18.96 11.95 -10.62
N TRP A 196 -18.32 13.06 -10.30
CA TRP A 196 -18.11 13.51 -8.92
C TRP A 196 -19.41 13.45 -8.09
N GLY A 197 -19.30 12.87 -6.89
CA GLY A 197 -20.42 12.73 -5.95
C GLY A 197 -21.36 11.56 -6.26
N THR A 198 -21.03 10.70 -7.22
CA THR A 198 -21.74 9.41 -7.39
C THR A 198 -21.48 8.53 -6.18
N THR A 199 -22.51 8.25 -5.38
CA THR A 199 -22.37 7.36 -4.22
C THR A 199 -22.23 5.91 -4.68
N GLY A 200 -21.38 5.13 -4.03
CA GLY A 200 -21.23 3.70 -4.33
C GLY A 200 -20.45 3.41 -5.61
N SER A 201 -19.60 4.34 -6.06
CA SER A 201 -18.74 4.17 -7.23
C SER A 201 -17.33 3.75 -6.87
N SER A 202 -17.21 2.88 -5.86
CA SER A 202 -15.94 2.24 -5.57
C SER A 202 -15.53 1.36 -6.75
N HIS A 203 -14.25 1.34 -7.03
CA HIS A 203 -13.62 0.48 -8.00
C HIS A 203 -12.38 -0.13 -7.35
N PHE A 204 -12.32 -1.46 -7.37
CA PHE A 204 -11.11 -2.20 -7.07
C PHE A 204 -10.69 -2.90 -8.36
N MET A 205 -9.48 -2.62 -8.84
CA MET A 205 -8.98 -3.09 -10.13
C MET A 205 -7.59 -3.69 -9.97
N ILE A 206 -7.33 -4.70 -10.79
CA ILE A 206 -6.00 -5.28 -11.02
C ILE A 206 -5.75 -5.17 -12.52
N PHE A 207 -4.59 -4.64 -12.89
CA PHE A 207 -4.18 -4.47 -14.26
C PHE A 207 -2.66 -4.51 -14.38
N GLU A 208 -2.17 -4.80 -15.58
CA GLU A 208 -0.74 -4.90 -15.88
C GLU A 208 -0.39 -4.13 -17.17
N LEU A 209 0.91 -3.92 -17.39
CA LEU A 209 1.43 -3.41 -18.66
C LEU A 209 1.80 -4.57 -19.60
N GLU A 210 0.84 -4.99 -20.42
CA GLU A 210 0.94 -6.18 -21.30
C GLU A 210 2.14 -6.15 -22.27
N ASN A 211 2.62 -4.96 -22.66
CA ASN A 211 3.61 -4.81 -23.71
C ASN A 211 5.00 -4.36 -23.25
N SER A 212 5.23 -4.21 -21.95
CA SER A 212 6.55 -3.82 -21.39
C SER A 212 7.14 -2.55 -22.04
N ASP A 213 6.29 -1.59 -22.40
CA ASP A 213 6.70 -0.36 -23.12
C ASP A 213 5.94 0.84 -22.58
N LEU A 214 6.57 1.59 -21.67
CA LEU A 214 5.99 2.80 -21.08
C LEU A 214 5.85 3.96 -22.08
N ASP A 215 6.64 4.00 -23.17
CA ASP A 215 6.55 5.04 -24.20
C ASP A 215 5.28 4.87 -25.07
N SER A 216 4.78 3.65 -25.19
CA SER A 216 3.57 3.31 -25.94
C SER A 216 2.76 2.23 -25.21
N PRO A 217 2.18 2.53 -24.04
CA PRO A 217 1.64 1.52 -23.15
C PRO A 217 0.40 0.82 -23.71
N SER A 218 0.33 -0.49 -23.49
CA SER A 218 -0.86 -1.33 -23.66
C SER A 218 -1.24 -1.89 -22.29
N TRP A 219 -2.34 -1.41 -21.73
CA TRP A 219 -2.82 -1.88 -20.42
C TRP A 219 -3.81 -3.02 -20.59
N HIS A 220 -3.62 -4.09 -19.83
CA HIS A 220 -4.55 -5.20 -19.73
C HIS A 220 -5.22 -5.19 -18.34
N ILE A 221 -6.55 -5.13 -18.31
CA ILE A 221 -7.31 -5.17 -17.06
C ILE A 221 -7.67 -6.62 -16.80
N GLU A 222 -7.05 -7.18 -15.77
CA GLU A 222 -7.21 -8.58 -15.39
C GLU A 222 -8.45 -8.79 -14.53
N TYR A 223 -8.66 -7.87 -13.59
CA TYR A 223 -9.76 -7.97 -12.64
C TYR A 223 -10.40 -6.63 -12.35
N THR A 224 -11.71 -6.69 -12.14
CA THR A 224 -12.51 -5.59 -11.63
C THR A 224 -13.53 -6.15 -10.67
N ASP A 225 -13.54 -5.65 -9.45
CA ASP A 225 -14.49 -6.08 -8.44
C ASP A 225 -15.95 -5.77 -8.87
N PRO A 226 -16.86 -6.76 -8.86
CA PRO A 226 -18.22 -6.61 -9.34
C PRO A 226 -19.18 -5.93 -8.34
N ILE A 227 -18.67 -5.07 -7.45
CA ILE A 227 -19.37 -4.32 -6.38
C ILE A 227 -19.50 -5.10 -5.06
N THR A 228 -18.36 -5.45 -4.46
CA THR A 228 -18.26 -5.98 -3.10
C THR A 228 -18.42 -4.87 -2.05
N THR A 229 -17.92 -3.67 -2.33
CA THR A 229 -18.06 -2.48 -1.46
C THR A 229 -18.48 -1.24 -2.26
N ASN A 230 -19.07 -0.27 -1.54
CA ASN A 230 -19.46 1.03 -2.08
C ASN A 230 -18.41 2.12 -1.84
N TRP A 231 -17.36 1.82 -1.09
CA TRP A 231 -16.33 2.77 -0.68
C TRP A 231 -14.94 2.30 -1.11
N SER A 232 -14.05 3.25 -1.38
CA SER A 232 -12.65 2.96 -1.61
C SER A 232 -12.03 2.30 -0.38
N GLY A 233 -11.07 1.41 -0.63
CA GLY A 233 -10.19 0.86 0.37
C GLY A 233 -8.95 1.74 0.52
N TYR A 234 -8.65 2.15 1.74
CA TYR A 234 -7.46 2.98 2.03
C TYR A 234 -6.27 2.16 2.53
N ASN A 235 -6.45 0.83 2.62
CA ASN A 235 -5.34 -0.07 2.78
C ASN A 235 -5.46 -1.26 1.82
N ILE A 236 -4.48 -1.46 0.95
CA ILE A 236 -4.24 -2.68 0.17
C ILE A 236 -2.95 -3.31 0.69
N TYR A 237 -2.98 -4.62 0.91
CA TYR A 237 -1.82 -5.43 1.28
C TYR A 237 -1.88 -6.75 0.51
N VAL A 238 -0.72 -7.29 0.16
CA VAL A 238 -0.60 -8.52 -0.64
C VAL A 238 0.34 -9.48 0.05
N ASN A 239 -0.09 -10.73 0.20
CA ASN A 239 0.71 -11.82 0.75
C ASN A 239 0.01 -13.17 0.59
N ASP A 240 0.77 -14.24 0.74
CA ASP A 240 0.30 -15.63 0.76
C ASP A 240 0.08 -16.07 2.23
N LEU A 241 -1.12 -15.84 2.76
CA LEU A 241 -1.49 -16.13 4.15
C LEU A 241 -1.69 -17.61 4.39
N ASP A 242 -2.34 -18.30 3.45
CA ASP A 242 -2.69 -19.70 3.60
C ASP A 242 -1.62 -20.68 3.08
N GLN A 243 -0.59 -20.13 2.44
CA GLN A 243 0.65 -20.79 2.03
C GLN A 243 0.47 -21.82 0.90
N ASP A 244 -0.47 -21.55 0.00
CA ASP A 244 -0.68 -22.38 -1.18
C ASP A 244 0.14 -21.94 -2.42
N GLY A 245 0.83 -20.80 -2.30
CA GLY A 245 1.66 -20.20 -3.32
C GLY A 245 0.93 -19.25 -4.27
N LEU A 246 -0.36 -18.99 -4.00
CA LEU A 246 -1.15 -17.97 -4.66
C LEU A 246 -1.25 -16.75 -3.75
N MET A 247 -1.38 -15.56 -4.35
CA MET A 247 -1.36 -14.33 -3.57
C MET A 247 -2.78 -13.92 -3.17
N GLU A 248 -3.00 -13.72 -1.88
CA GLU A 248 -4.17 -12.97 -1.40
C GLU A 248 -3.93 -11.47 -1.46
N ILE A 249 -5.01 -10.76 -1.73
CA ILE A 249 -5.07 -9.32 -1.78
C ILE A 249 -6.11 -8.86 -0.75
N TYR A 250 -5.63 -8.13 0.24
CA TYR A 250 -6.40 -7.63 1.35
C TYR A 250 -6.72 -6.17 1.11
N THR A 251 -7.99 -5.78 1.21
CA THR A 251 -8.37 -4.37 1.22
C THR A 251 -9.28 -4.02 2.39
N VAL A 252 -9.11 -2.83 2.96
CA VAL A 252 -9.96 -2.34 4.06
C VAL A 252 -10.80 -1.19 3.56
N ALA A 253 -12.10 -1.43 3.41
CA ALA A 253 -13.06 -0.40 3.03
C ALA A 253 -13.21 0.67 4.13
N TYR A 254 -13.61 1.87 3.73
CA TYR A 254 -13.81 3.02 4.63
C TYR A 254 -14.78 2.75 5.80
N GLU A 255 -15.76 1.88 5.58
CA GLU A 255 -16.78 1.55 6.56
C GLU A 255 -16.40 0.38 7.46
N TYR A 256 -16.62 0.54 8.78
CA TYR A 256 -16.57 -0.54 9.77
C TYR A 256 -15.24 -1.29 9.87
N TYR A 257 -14.16 -0.73 9.32
CA TYR A 257 -12.92 -1.47 9.10
C TYR A 257 -13.25 -2.83 8.46
N ARG A 258 -14.01 -2.82 7.37
CA ARG A 258 -14.41 -4.03 6.66
C ARG A 258 -13.22 -4.54 5.87
N LEU A 259 -12.60 -5.61 6.37
CA LEU A 259 -11.53 -6.31 5.69
C LEU A 259 -12.14 -7.23 4.63
N ILE A 260 -11.73 -7.06 3.39
CA ILE A 260 -12.16 -7.80 2.21
C ILE A 260 -10.94 -8.51 1.65
N ILE A 261 -11.10 -9.78 1.28
CA ILE A 261 -10.02 -10.64 0.79
C ILE A 261 -10.39 -11.11 -0.61
N TYR A 262 -9.48 -10.86 -1.54
CA TYR A 262 -9.43 -11.45 -2.87
C TYR A 262 -8.22 -12.37 -2.96
N GLU A 263 -8.19 -13.25 -3.94
CA GLU A 263 -7.12 -14.24 -4.11
C GLU A 263 -6.94 -14.56 -5.59
N ASN A 264 -5.69 -14.78 -6.01
CA ASN A 264 -5.42 -15.47 -7.26
C ASN A 264 -5.87 -16.93 -7.13
N THR A 265 -6.63 -17.45 -8.10
CA THR A 265 -7.25 -18.78 -8.01
C THR A 265 -6.53 -19.86 -8.83
N GLY A 266 -5.29 -19.60 -9.22
CA GLY A 266 -4.35 -20.61 -9.73
C GLY A 266 -4.01 -20.50 -11.21
N SER A 267 -4.33 -19.40 -11.88
CA SER A 267 -3.82 -19.08 -13.22
C SER A 267 -3.70 -17.57 -13.38
N GLU A 268 -2.90 -17.17 -14.38
CA GLU A 268 -2.83 -15.80 -14.90
C GLU A 268 -4.25 -15.22 -15.08
N ASP A 269 -4.44 -13.95 -14.72
CA ASP A 269 -5.71 -13.20 -14.78
C ASP A 269 -6.87 -13.71 -13.91
N LEU A 270 -6.71 -14.76 -13.10
CA LEU A 270 -7.83 -15.39 -12.39
C LEU A 270 -7.91 -14.99 -10.92
N TYR A 271 -8.59 -13.88 -10.63
CA TYR A 271 -8.86 -13.43 -9.26
C TYR A 271 -10.30 -13.65 -8.84
N ALA A 272 -10.50 -13.94 -7.55
CA ALA A 272 -11.83 -14.08 -6.97
C ALA A 272 -11.92 -13.42 -5.60
N TYR A 273 -13.10 -12.85 -5.31
CA TYR A 273 -13.50 -12.57 -3.94
C TYR A 273 -13.57 -13.89 -3.14
N GLN A 274 -12.95 -13.89 -1.96
CA GLN A 274 -12.99 -15.02 -1.04
C GLN A 274 -13.98 -14.77 0.10
N THR A 275 -13.75 -13.71 0.86
CA THR A 275 -14.54 -13.38 2.04
C THR A 275 -14.37 -11.93 2.48
N ASP A 276 -15.25 -11.48 3.37
CA ASP A 276 -15.08 -10.24 4.10
C ASP A 276 -15.65 -10.33 5.51
N PHE A 277 -15.13 -9.49 6.40
CA PHE A 277 -15.68 -9.36 7.74
C PHE A 277 -15.43 -7.96 8.33
N TYR A 278 -16.31 -7.60 9.26
CA TYR A 278 -16.31 -6.31 9.94
C TYR A 278 -15.45 -6.40 11.21
N VAL A 279 -14.41 -5.57 11.31
CA VAL A 279 -13.54 -5.52 12.50
C VAL A 279 -14.08 -4.53 13.54
N SER A 280 -14.84 -3.52 13.10
CA SER A 280 -15.39 -2.48 13.96
C SER A 280 -16.90 -2.28 13.80
N ASN A 281 -17.51 -1.60 14.78
CA ASN A 281 -18.88 -1.09 14.71
C ASN A 281 -18.93 0.41 14.35
N GLU A 282 -17.79 1.09 14.23
CA GLU A 282 -17.71 2.49 13.85
C GLU A 282 -17.91 2.65 12.34
N LEU A 283 -18.78 3.57 11.94
CA LEU A 283 -19.17 3.70 10.52
C LEU A 283 -18.02 4.21 9.65
N ASN A 284 -17.13 5.05 10.19
CA ASN A 284 -16.06 5.70 9.45
C ASN A 284 -14.74 5.34 10.11
N GLU A 285 -14.24 4.15 9.82
CA GLU A 285 -12.99 3.66 10.37
C GLU A 285 -12.19 3.05 9.23
N ARG A 286 -11.14 3.78 8.83
CA ARG A 286 -10.27 3.44 7.71
C ARG A 286 -8.93 2.92 8.21
N ALA A 287 -8.28 2.17 7.34
CA ALA A 287 -6.89 1.77 7.46
C ALA A 287 -6.06 2.63 6.51
N ASN A 288 -4.89 3.10 6.93
CA ASN A 288 -3.88 3.61 5.99
C ASN A 288 -2.56 2.93 6.35
N GLN A 289 -2.05 2.09 5.45
CA GLN A 289 -0.84 1.27 5.65
C GLN A 289 -0.81 0.56 7.01
N SER A 290 -1.94 -0.04 7.43
CA SER A 290 -2.13 -0.51 8.81
C SER A 290 -2.10 -2.03 8.97
N MET A 291 -1.93 -2.77 7.87
CA MET A 291 -1.77 -4.22 7.86
C MET A 291 -0.30 -4.61 7.72
N VAL A 292 0.09 -5.65 8.44
CA VAL A 292 1.37 -6.34 8.27
C VAL A 292 1.15 -7.84 8.44
N MET A 293 1.85 -8.63 7.63
CA MET A 293 1.81 -10.08 7.70
C MET A 293 3.21 -10.66 7.76
N ALA A 294 3.44 -11.57 8.69
CA ALA A 294 4.63 -12.38 8.79
C ALA A 294 4.37 -13.57 9.71
N ASN A 295 5.27 -14.56 9.70
CA ASN A 295 5.34 -15.58 10.74
C ASN A 295 6.05 -14.99 11.98
N PHE A 296 5.27 -14.41 12.89
CA PHE A 296 5.80 -13.69 14.07
C PHE A 296 6.11 -14.63 15.23
N ASN A 297 5.58 -15.85 15.23
CA ASN A 297 5.73 -16.82 16.31
C ASN A 297 6.65 -18.01 15.96
N ASP A 298 7.25 -18.01 14.77
CA ASP A 298 8.11 -19.06 14.20
C ASP A 298 7.42 -20.45 14.08
N ASP A 299 6.11 -20.53 13.86
CA ASP A 299 5.37 -21.80 13.73
C ASP A 299 5.17 -22.29 12.28
N ASN A 300 5.68 -21.52 11.32
CA ASN A 300 5.55 -21.67 9.86
C ASN A 300 4.19 -21.26 9.31
N THR A 301 3.31 -20.63 10.08
CA THR A 301 2.08 -20.01 9.59
C THR A 301 2.28 -18.50 9.55
N ASN A 302 1.71 -17.83 8.55
CA ASN A 302 1.68 -16.37 8.53
C ASN A 302 0.57 -15.85 9.46
N GLU A 303 0.85 -14.77 10.19
CA GLU A 303 -0.16 -14.03 10.96
C GLU A 303 -0.37 -12.64 10.38
N LEU A 304 -1.64 -12.30 10.15
CA LEU A 304 -2.06 -10.95 9.81
C LEU A 304 -2.30 -10.13 11.08
N TYR A 305 -1.58 -9.01 11.21
CA TYR A 305 -1.84 -7.98 12.20
C TYR A 305 -2.40 -6.74 11.50
N ALA A 306 -3.47 -6.20 12.07
CA ALA A 306 -4.13 -4.99 11.58
C ALA A 306 -4.28 -4.01 12.75
N VAL A 307 -3.93 -2.75 12.51
CA VAL A 307 -4.11 -1.67 13.48
C VAL A 307 -5.24 -0.76 13.01
N THR A 308 -6.17 -0.46 13.91
CA THR A 308 -7.32 0.41 13.63
C THR A 308 -7.15 1.73 14.41
N SER A 309 -7.71 2.83 13.89
CA SER A 309 -7.55 4.17 14.47
C SER A 309 -8.79 5.03 14.32
#